data_AF-A0AAD9UMM0-F1
#
_entry.id   AF-A0AAD9UMM0-F1
#
_cell.length_a   1.000
_cell.length_b   1.000
_cell.length_c   1.000
_cell.angle_alpha   90.00
_cell.angle_beta   90.00
_cell.angle_gamma   90.00
#
_symmetry.space_group_name_H-M   'P 1'
#
loop_
_entity.id
_entity.type
_entity.pdbx_description
1 polymer ?
#
loop_
_entity_poly.entity_id
_entity_poly.type
_entity_poly.pdbx_seq_one_letter_code
_entity_poly.pdbx_strand_id
1 'polypeptide(L)'
;MQEDDVKVETATETPGSQTIQEPMDMRDGGLLMYLLDISEELGILHLFGRVKVSRDATASCMVTVRNMMRCLFFKVNMDLAFDTEGEPTLDKINGITSEDSNYKRHLMRNFVAEMETLRKEYSIKKMKFKWVTRKLLHFGPPQEENYIKVCYPFANQQISKHHFSGMTYTDVYGSTATATELLLIKRKIKGPSWISIHGAQQVTNPSSTCKIEMEIDSHKNISLFVSSTGTETTPPLCIAAISVKTVFQSANNQEILEISMVSDRSCPIDEVEEFKFTRENQYIGIRRLNTHEWPQQLKPFLEKRPYFRIFEQERGLLANFMKHLEVSFRCCKFCNY
;
A
#
# COMPACT_ATOMS: atom_id res chain seq x y z
N MET A 1 -40.35 -52.40 16.25
CA MET A 1 -40.21 -51.12 16.96
C MET A 1 -39.05 -50.42 16.29
N GLN A 2 -39.33 -49.26 15.72
CA GLN A 2 -38.46 -48.45 14.87
C GLN A 2 -37.25 -47.92 15.65
N GLU A 3 -36.07 -48.04 15.07
CA GLU A 3 -34.91 -47.21 15.37
C GLU A 3 -35.04 -45.95 14.49
N ASP A 4 -35.19 -44.79 15.13
CA ASP A 4 -35.22 -43.49 14.44
C ASP A 4 -33.79 -42.97 14.28
N ASP A 5 -33.31 -42.97 13.04
CA ASP A 5 -32.08 -42.31 12.61
C ASP A 5 -32.23 -40.78 12.67
N VAL A 6 -31.42 -40.14 13.52
CA VAL A 6 -31.26 -38.68 13.55
C VAL A 6 -30.41 -38.25 12.36
N LYS A 7 -31.04 -37.72 11.31
CA LYS A 7 -30.36 -37.05 10.18
C LYS A 7 -29.69 -35.76 10.64
N VAL A 8 -28.37 -35.72 10.53
CA VAL A 8 -27.56 -34.50 10.60
C VAL A 8 -27.67 -33.80 9.24
N GLU A 9 -28.36 -32.66 9.18
CA GLU A 9 -28.37 -31.80 7.99
C GLU A 9 -27.05 -31.01 7.91
N THR A 10 -26.12 -31.51 7.11
CA THR A 10 -24.99 -30.74 6.60
C THR A 10 -25.49 -29.84 5.47
N ALA A 11 -25.67 -28.54 5.76
CA ALA A 11 -25.88 -27.54 4.73
C ALA A 11 -24.59 -27.35 3.93
N THR A 12 -24.47 -28.05 2.80
CA THR A 12 -23.46 -27.78 1.77
C THR A 12 -23.91 -26.58 0.94
N GLU A 13 -23.57 -25.37 1.40
CA GLU A 13 -23.63 -24.18 0.54
C GLU A 13 -22.60 -24.33 -0.59
N THR A 14 -23.11 -24.39 -1.82
CA THR A 14 -22.32 -24.34 -3.04
C THR A 14 -21.72 -22.94 -3.16
N PRO A 15 -20.44 -22.75 -3.50
CA PRO A 15 -19.89 -21.41 -3.68
C PRO A 15 -20.57 -20.75 -4.89
N GLY A 16 -21.50 -19.84 -4.61
CA GLY A 16 -22.15 -19.02 -5.62
C GLY A 16 -21.11 -18.18 -6.36
N SER A 17 -21.20 -18.18 -7.69
CA SER A 17 -20.44 -17.29 -8.57
C SER A 17 -20.68 -15.84 -8.16
N GLN A 18 -19.69 -15.21 -7.52
CA GLN A 18 -19.77 -13.81 -7.10
C GLN A 18 -19.61 -12.92 -8.33
N THR A 19 -20.68 -12.23 -8.71
CA THR A 19 -20.62 -11.15 -9.71
C THR A 19 -19.77 -10.02 -9.13
N ILE A 20 -18.57 -9.85 -9.66
CA ILE A 20 -17.66 -8.75 -9.28
C ILE A 20 -18.33 -7.44 -9.74
N GLN A 21 -18.71 -6.59 -8.79
CA GLN A 21 -19.30 -5.28 -9.11
C GLN A 21 -18.23 -4.38 -9.72
N GLU A 22 -18.47 -3.92 -10.95
CA GLU A 22 -17.58 -2.97 -11.62
C GLU A 22 -17.70 -1.57 -10.98
N PRO A 23 -16.59 -0.82 -10.85
CA PRO A 23 -16.61 0.57 -10.35
C PRO A 23 -17.46 1.48 -11.24
N MET A 24 -18.30 2.34 -10.63
CA MET A 24 -19.22 3.23 -11.36
C MET A 24 -18.48 4.25 -12.24
N ASP A 25 -17.33 4.72 -11.76
CA ASP A 25 -16.60 5.87 -12.29
C ASP A 25 -15.43 5.48 -13.20
N MET A 26 -15.50 4.32 -13.88
CA MET A 26 -14.63 4.06 -15.05
C MET A 26 -14.97 5.01 -16.23
N ARG A 27 -16.10 5.72 -16.16
CA ARG A 27 -16.61 6.68 -17.15
C ARG A 27 -15.85 8.01 -17.07
N ASP A 28 -14.62 7.98 -17.56
CA ASP A 28 -13.77 9.09 -18.06
C ASP A 28 -12.30 8.62 -18.21
N GLY A 29 -12.07 7.30 -18.25
CA GLY A 29 -10.77 6.70 -18.56
C GLY A 29 -9.84 6.51 -17.36
N GLY A 30 -10.32 6.71 -16.12
CA GLY A 30 -9.56 6.40 -14.91
C GLY A 30 -10.44 6.05 -13.72
N LEU A 31 -10.04 5.05 -12.94
CA LEU A 31 -10.65 4.65 -11.68
C LEU A 31 -10.43 5.74 -10.62
N LEU A 32 -11.52 6.22 -10.02
CA LEU A 32 -11.47 7.14 -8.89
C LEU A 32 -11.41 6.36 -7.57
N MET A 33 -10.30 6.51 -6.83
CA MET A 33 -10.02 5.82 -5.58
C MET A 33 -9.69 6.82 -4.48
N TYR A 34 -10.29 6.65 -3.31
CA TYR A 34 -9.86 7.32 -2.09
C TYR A 34 -8.77 6.49 -1.42
N LEU A 35 -7.54 6.97 -1.48
CA LEU A 35 -6.37 6.31 -0.92
C LEU A 35 -6.38 6.42 0.61
N LEU A 36 -6.21 5.30 1.30
CA LEU A 36 -6.14 5.24 2.77
C LEU A 36 -4.77 4.79 3.26
N ASP A 37 -4.24 3.74 2.64
CA ASP A 37 -2.99 3.12 3.08
C ASP A 37 -2.17 2.59 1.91
N ILE A 38 -0.86 2.43 2.13
CA ILE A 38 0.09 1.91 1.15
C ILE A 38 0.97 0.87 1.84
N SER A 39 0.98 -0.34 1.27
CA SER A 39 1.96 -1.36 1.63
C SER A 39 3.00 -1.51 0.51
N GLU A 40 4.24 -1.75 0.88
CA GLU A 40 5.37 -1.93 -0.03
C GLU A 40 6.03 -3.28 0.22
N GLU A 41 6.10 -4.10 -0.83
CA GLU A 41 6.75 -5.41 -0.79
C GLU A 41 7.62 -5.58 -2.04
N LEU A 42 8.94 -5.74 -1.84
CA LEU A 42 9.92 -5.99 -2.92
C LEU A 42 9.82 -5.00 -4.11
N GLY A 43 9.42 -3.74 -3.85
CA GLY A 43 9.25 -2.71 -4.87
C GLY A 43 7.92 -2.74 -5.62
N ILE A 44 7.00 -3.61 -5.24
CA ILE A 44 5.60 -3.57 -5.66
C ILE A 44 4.85 -2.78 -4.59
N LEU A 45 3.96 -1.87 -5.00
CA LEU A 45 3.11 -1.12 -4.08
C LEU A 45 1.68 -1.65 -4.13
N HIS A 46 1.08 -1.84 -2.97
CA HIS A 46 -0.32 -2.15 -2.82
C HIS A 46 -1.02 -0.95 -2.18
N LEU A 47 -1.83 -0.26 -2.95
CA LEU A 47 -2.63 0.87 -2.49
C LEU A 47 -3.95 0.33 -1.98
N PHE A 48 -4.32 0.66 -0.74
CA PHE A 48 -5.58 0.28 -0.13
C PHE A 48 -6.48 1.49 0.03
N GLY A 49 -7.76 1.31 -0.25
CA GLY A 49 -8.69 2.43 -0.26
C GLY A 49 -10.13 2.06 -0.54
N ARG A 50 -10.89 3.08 -0.95
CA ARG A 50 -12.31 3.00 -1.27
C ARG A 50 -12.55 3.47 -2.70
N VAL A 51 -13.38 2.75 -3.45
CA VAL A 51 -13.81 3.16 -4.80
C VAL A 51 -15.32 3.31 -4.83
N LYS A 52 -15.84 4.24 -5.62
CA LYS A 52 -17.29 4.41 -5.81
C LYS A 52 -17.82 3.30 -6.72
N VAL A 53 -18.81 2.55 -6.22
CA VAL A 53 -19.50 1.48 -6.97
C VAL A 53 -20.92 1.93 -7.34
N SER A 54 -21.46 2.89 -6.61
CA SER A 54 -22.65 3.65 -7.00
C SER A 54 -22.57 5.07 -6.44
N ARG A 55 -23.59 5.91 -6.67
CA ARG A 55 -23.64 7.28 -6.12
C ARG A 55 -23.45 7.32 -4.61
N ASP A 56 -24.05 6.36 -3.89
CA ASP A 56 -24.12 6.36 -2.42
C ASP A 56 -23.35 5.19 -1.78
N ALA A 57 -22.64 4.39 -2.59
CA ALA A 57 -21.94 3.21 -2.09
C ALA A 57 -20.49 3.15 -2.57
N THR A 58 -19.60 2.89 -1.62
CA THR A 58 -18.19 2.61 -1.88
C THR A 58 -17.86 1.16 -1.57
N ALA A 59 -16.75 0.65 -2.12
CA ALA A 59 -16.23 -0.68 -1.81
C ALA A 59 -14.74 -0.60 -1.46
N SER A 60 -14.25 -1.54 -0.64
CA SER A 60 -12.82 -1.71 -0.41
C SER A 60 -12.13 -2.14 -1.70
N CYS A 61 -11.01 -1.48 -2.02
CA CYS A 61 -10.23 -1.76 -3.20
C CYS A 61 -8.74 -1.82 -2.85
N MET A 62 -8.05 -2.77 -3.49
CA MET A 62 -6.60 -2.78 -3.57
C MET A 62 -6.16 -2.54 -5.02
N VAL A 63 -5.24 -1.59 -5.22
CA VAL A 63 -4.59 -1.36 -6.51
C VAL A 63 -3.10 -1.69 -6.41
N THR A 64 -2.66 -2.66 -7.19
CA THR A 64 -1.25 -3.05 -7.27
C THR A 64 -0.52 -2.21 -8.32
N VAL A 65 0.53 -1.51 -7.91
CA VAL A 65 1.40 -0.71 -8.79
C VAL A 65 2.69 -1.47 -9.05
N ARG A 66 2.87 -1.87 -10.32
CA ARG A 66 4.06 -2.62 -10.76
C ARG A 66 5.14 -1.67 -11.32
N ASN A 67 6.28 -2.28 -11.66
CA ASN A 67 7.41 -1.66 -12.36
C ASN A 67 7.88 -0.32 -11.77
N MET A 68 7.92 -0.26 -10.44
CA MET A 68 8.54 0.86 -9.75
C MET A 68 10.04 0.90 -10.05
N MET A 69 10.56 2.12 -10.21
CA MET A 69 11.96 2.37 -10.51
C MET A 69 12.60 3.17 -9.39
N ARG A 70 13.73 2.69 -8.89
CA ARG A 70 14.67 3.46 -8.07
C ARG A 70 15.10 4.70 -8.86
N CYS A 71 15.37 5.78 -8.15
CA CYS A 71 15.60 7.09 -8.74
C CYS A 71 16.74 7.79 -7.99
N LEU A 72 17.95 7.61 -8.48
CA LEU A 72 19.17 8.13 -7.88
C LEU A 72 19.62 9.40 -8.61
N PHE A 73 20.37 10.24 -7.92
CA PHE A 73 20.95 11.46 -8.46
C PHE A 73 22.44 11.46 -8.17
N PHE A 74 23.23 11.32 -9.23
CA PHE A 74 24.70 11.30 -9.17
C PHE A 74 25.19 12.73 -9.40
N LYS A 75 25.87 13.33 -8.43
CA LYS A 75 26.42 14.69 -8.52
C LYS A 75 27.59 14.69 -9.49
N VAL A 76 27.49 15.46 -10.57
CA VAL A 76 28.52 15.50 -11.61
C VAL A 76 29.83 16.06 -11.06
N ASN A 77 30.94 15.39 -11.36
CA ASN A 77 32.27 15.91 -11.09
C ASN A 77 32.64 16.96 -12.16
N MET A 78 32.39 18.23 -11.86
CA MET A 78 32.67 19.35 -12.78
C MET A 78 34.17 19.67 -12.93
N ASP A 79 35.03 19.15 -12.04
CA ASP A 79 36.48 19.41 -12.06
C ASP A 79 37.22 18.53 -13.07
N LEU A 80 36.56 17.49 -13.60
CA LEU A 80 37.13 16.52 -14.52
C LEU A 80 37.36 17.13 -15.91
N ALA A 81 38.60 17.21 -16.40
CA ALA A 81 38.91 17.65 -17.75
C ALA A 81 38.83 16.52 -18.78
N PHE A 82 38.56 16.89 -20.03
CA PHE A 82 38.56 16.00 -21.18
C PHE A 82 39.43 16.57 -22.29
N ASP A 83 40.17 15.71 -22.98
CA ASP A 83 40.89 16.08 -24.20
C ASP A 83 39.95 16.25 -25.41
N THR A 84 40.53 16.49 -26.60
CA THR A 84 39.78 16.62 -27.86
C THR A 84 39.05 15.34 -28.29
N GLU A 85 39.49 14.18 -27.80
CA GLU A 85 38.89 12.88 -28.08
C GLU A 85 37.84 12.48 -27.02
N GLY A 86 37.75 13.26 -25.94
CA GLY A 86 36.80 13.07 -24.85
C GLY A 86 37.28 12.10 -23.77
N GLU A 87 38.57 11.81 -23.70
CA GLU A 87 39.19 10.99 -22.65
C GLU A 87 39.53 11.85 -21.43
N PRO A 88 39.36 11.33 -20.20
CA PRO A 88 39.60 12.07 -18.98
C PRO A 88 41.09 12.37 -18.80
N THR A 89 41.43 13.63 -18.54
CA THR A 89 42.81 14.09 -18.30
C THR A 89 43.03 14.43 -16.82
N LEU A 90 44.30 14.39 -16.37
CA LEU A 90 44.67 14.74 -14.99
C LEU A 90 44.58 16.24 -14.68
N ASP A 91 44.49 17.07 -15.72
CA ASP A 91 44.34 18.51 -15.58
C ASP A 91 42.99 18.83 -14.94
N LYS A 92 42.98 19.70 -13.93
CA LYS A 92 41.72 20.24 -13.40
C LYS A 92 41.27 21.39 -14.28
N ILE A 93 40.00 21.39 -14.68
CA ILE A 93 39.46 22.54 -15.39
C ILE A 93 39.30 23.70 -14.40
N ASN A 94 39.92 24.84 -14.70
CA ASN A 94 39.53 26.13 -14.14
C ASN A 94 38.59 26.84 -15.14
N GLY A 95 37.28 26.76 -14.94
CA GLY A 95 36.32 27.68 -15.56
C GLY A 95 35.59 27.25 -16.83
N ILE A 96 35.48 25.95 -17.18
CA ILE A 96 34.48 25.53 -18.18
C ILE A 96 33.10 25.53 -17.51
N THR A 97 32.24 26.43 -17.97
CA THR A 97 30.83 26.47 -17.58
C THR A 97 30.09 25.25 -18.13
N SER A 98 29.09 24.78 -17.39
CA SER A 98 28.23 23.63 -17.74
C SER A 98 27.44 23.75 -19.04
N GLU A 99 27.65 24.82 -19.80
CA GLU A 99 26.99 25.17 -21.05
C GLU A 99 27.78 24.68 -22.28
N ASP A 100 29.03 24.23 -22.12
CA ASP A 100 29.76 23.62 -23.23
C ASP A 100 29.12 22.26 -23.59
N SER A 101 28.46 22.22 -24.74
CA SER A 101 27.80 21.01 -25.26
C SER A 101 28.78 19.85 -25.46
N ASN A 102 30.08 20.12 -25.69
CA ASN A 102 31.08 19.07 -25.88
C ASN A 102 31.48 18.45 -24.54
N TYR A 103 31.70 19.27 -23.51
CA TYR A 103 31.96 18.80 -22.14
C TYR A 103 30.87 17.84 -21.65
N LYS A 104 29.62 18.28 -21.75
CA LYS A 104 28.46 17.47 -21.35
C LYS A 104 28.39 16.14 -22.10
N ARG A 105 28.73 16.13 -23.40
CA ARG A 105 28.76 14.91 -24.21
C ARG A 105 29.85 13.95 -23.74
N HIS A 106 31.08 14.44 -23.54
CA HIS A 106 32.20 13.62 -23.08
C HIS A 106 31.97 13.06 -21.68
N LEU A 107 31.48 13.88 -20.75
CA LEU A 107 31.16 13.42 -19.40
C LEU A 107 30.04 12.38 -19.41
N MET A 108 28.96 12.58 -20.16
CA MET A 108 27.90 11.59 -20.29
C MET A 108 28.38 10.27 -20.90
N ARG A 109 29.30 10.31 -21.88
CA ARG A 109 29.90 9.09 -22.48
C ARG A 109 30.67 8.30 -21.43
N ASN A 110 31.56 8.97 -20.70
CA ASN A 110 32.37 8.36 -19.64
C ASN A 110 31.49 7.84 -18.49
N PHE A 111 30.46 8.61 -18.09
CA PHE A 111 29.52 8.20 -17.04
C PHE A 111 28.77 6.93 -17.44
N VAL A 112 28.29 6.82 -18.69
CA VAL A 112 27.61 5.62 -19.17
C VAL A 112 28.56 4.42 -19.18
N ALA A 113 29.84 4.60 -19.54
CA ALA A 113 30.84 3.54 -19.48
C ALA A 113 31.07 3.06 -18.03
N GLU A 114 31.19 3.98 -17.07
CA GLU A 114 31.32 3.67 -15.64
C GLU A 114 30.09 2.92 -15.10
N MET A 115 28.88 3.36 -15.48
CA MET A 115 27.62 2.71 -15.09
C MET A 115 27.43 1.32 -15.71
N GLU A 116 28.05 1.00 -16.85
CA GLU A 116 27.94 -0.33 -17.46
C GLU A 116 28.62 -1.40 -16.59
N THR A 117 29.69 -1.04 -15.86
CA THR A 117 30.30 -1.91 -14.86
C THR A 117 29.32 -2.20 -13.71
N LEU A 118 28.69 -1.17 -13.15
CA LEU A 118 27.66 -1.32 -12.11
C LEU A 118 26.47 -2.15 -12.59
N ARG A 119 26.05 -1.92 -13.84
CA ARG A 119 24.94 -2.63 -14.44
C ARG A 119 25.20 -4.14 -14.48
N LYS A 120 26.43 -4.56 -14.83
CA LYS A 120 26.85 -5.96 -14.86
C LYS A 120 26.93 -6.55 -13.44
N GLU A 121 27.56 -5.83 -12.51
CA GLU A 121 27.72 -6.26 -11.11
C GLU A 121 26.36 -6.54 -10.44
N TYR A 122 25.40 -5.62 -10.57
CA TYR A 122 24.07 -5.74 -9.96
C TYR A 122 23.03 -6.43 -10.85
N SER A 123 23.45 -7.00 -11.99
CA SER A 123 22.59 -7.67 -12.96
C SER A 123 21.38 -6.82 -13.41
N ILE A 124 21.59 -5.53 -13.62
CA ILE A 124 20.55 -4.56 -13.98
C ILE A 124 20.33 -4.61 -15.49
N LYS A 125 19.14 -5.05 -15.93
CA LYS A 125 18.87 -5.18 -17.38
C LYS A 125 18.82 -3.84 -18.11
N LYS A 126 18.28 -2.79 -17.47
CA LYS A 126 18.10 -1.48 -18.09
C LYS A 126 18.23 -0.36 -17.08
N MET A 127 19.13 0.58 -17.36
CA MET A 127 19.21 1.87 -16.68
C MET A 127 18.74 2.98 -17.62
N LYS A 128 18.13 4.03 -17.06
CA LYS A 128 17.77 5.25 -17.77
C LYS A 128 18.55 6.41 -17.17
N PHE A 129 19.16 7.23 -18.02
CA PHE A 129 19.98 8.36 -17.62
C PHE A 129 19.36 9.68 -18.09
N LYS A 130 19.43 10.72 -17.27
CA LYS A 130 19.02 12.07 -17.65
C LYS A 130 19.83 13.12 -16.90
N TRP A 131 20.53 13.98 -17.65
CA TRP A 131 21.14 15.18 -17.07
C TRP A 131 20.06 16.11 -16.51
N VAL A 132 20.22 16.56 -15.27
CA VAL A 132 19.29 17.43 -14.58
C VAL A 132 20.04 18.41 -13.67
N THR A 133 19.55 19.64 -13.61
CA THR A 133 20.02 20.64 -12.62
C THR A 133 19.09 20.62 -11.42
N ARG A 134 19.64 20.55 -10.21
CA ARG A 134 18.87 20.50 -8.95
C ARG A 134 19.52 21.39 -7.89
N LYS A 135 18.68 21.87 -6.98
CA LYS A 135 19.12 22.57 -5.77
C LYS A 135 19.22 21.56 -4.65
N LEU A 136 20.39 21.45 -4.05
CA LEU A 136 20.58 20.67 -2.84
C LEU A 136 20.39 21.56 -1.63
N LEU A 137 19.71 21.03 -0.62
CA LEU A 137 19.41 21.76 0.60
C LEU A 137 20.63 21.66 1.52
N HIS A 138 21.38 22.74 1.62
CA HIS A 138 22.53 22.89 2.51
C HIS A 138 22.26 23.99 3.54
N PHE A 139 23.11 24.06 4.56
CA PHE A 139 23.16 25.24 5.43
C PHE A 139 23.68 26.44 4.63
N GLY A 140 22.77 27.31 4.17
CA GLY A 140 23.10 28.48 3.35
C GLY A 140 22.15 28.68 2.17
N PRO A 141 22.43 29.63 1.26
CA PRO A 141 21.62 29.84 0.07
C PRO A 141 21.68 28.59 -0.83
N PRO A 142 20.54 28.12 -1.38
CA PRO A 142 20.50 26.92 -2.22
C PRO A 142 21.27 27.16 -3.52
N GLN A 143 22.31 26.35 -3.75
CA GLN A 143 23.10 26.37 -4.97
C GLN A 143 22.54 25.38 -5.99
N GLU A 144 22.50 25.79 -7.26
CA GLU A 144 22.15 24.90 -8.37
C GLU A 144 23.38 24.11 -8.80
N GLU A 145 23.25 22.79 -8.81
CA GLU A 145 24.30 21.89 -9.24
C GLU A 145 23.78 20.91 -10.29
N ASN A 146 24.71 20.32 -11.05
CA ASN A 146 24.41 19.36 -12.10
C ASN A 146 24.45 17.93 -11.57
N TYR A 147 23.43 17.16 -11.94
CA TYR A 147 23.28 15.77 -11.57
C TYR A 147 22.92 14.93 -12.78
N ILE A 148 23.30 13.65 -12.74
CA ILE A 148 22.78 12.64 -13.65
C ILE A 148 21.75 11.83 -12.88
N LYS A 149 20.49 11.98 -13.27
CA LYS A 149 19.39 11.15 -12.76
C LYS A 149 19.49 9.76 -13.37
N VAL A 150 19.65 8.76 -12.52
CA VAL A 150 19.70 7.34 -12.89
C VAL A 150 18.43 6.66 -12.40
N CYS A 151 17.76 5.91 -13.27
CA CYS A 151 16.60 5.09 -12.89
C CYS A 151 16.78 3.64 -13.30
N TYR A 152 16.55 2.73 -12.36
CA TYR A 152 16.59 1.27 -12.56
C TYR A 152 15.53 0.57 -11.69
N PRO A 153 15.12 -0.67 -11.99
CA PRO A 153 13.99 -1.32 -11.30
C PRO A 153 14.24 -1.57 -9.81
N PHE A 154 13.18 -1.48 -8.98
CA PHE A 154 13.27 -1.89 -7.56
C PHE A 154 13.49 -3.40 -7.37
N ALA A 155 13.14 -4.22 -8.36
CA ALA A 155 13.43 -5.65 -8.38
C ALA A 155 14.94 -5.97 -8.32
N ASN A 156 15.79 -5.00 -8.70
CA ASN A 156 17.23 -5.11 -8.53
C ASN A 156 17.67 -4.59 -7.16
N GLN A 157 18.76 -5.16 -6.65
CA GLN A 157 19.36 -4.75 -5.38
C GLN A 157 19.75 -3.27 -5.38
N GLN A 158 19.73 -2.68 -4.19
CA GLN A 158 20.22 -1.31 -4.00
C GLN A 158 21.73 -1.25 -4.24
N ILE A 159 22.18 -0.23 -4.97
CA ILE A 159 23.62 0.03 -5.16
C ILE A 159 24.28 0.30 -3.81
N SER A 160 25.37 -0.40 -3.52
CA SER A 160 26.10 -0.28 -2.27
C SER A 160 26.90 1.03 -2.17
N LYS A 161 27.18 1.45 -0.93
CA LYS A 161 27.83 2.74 -0.62
C LYS A 161 29.22 2.91 -1.22
N HIS A 162 29.91 1.81 -1.54
CA HIS A 162 31.23 1.88 -2.17
C HIS A 162 31.20 2.48 -3.59
N HIS A 163 30.02 2.52 -4.22
CA HIS A 163 29.77 3.15 -5.52
C HIS A 163 29.15 4.56 -5.39
N PHE A 164 29.27 5.22 -4.22
CA PHE A 164 28.71 6.57 -4.03
C PHE A 164 29.64 7.69 -4.50
N SER A 165 30.84 7.34 -4.96
CA SER A 165 31.79 8.22 -5.62
C SER A 165 32.46 7.48 -6.76
N GLY A 166 32.80 8.18 -7.82
CA GLY A 166 33.43 7.63 -9.00
C GLY A 166 34.31 8.65 -9.70
N MET A 167 34.74 8.32 -10.92
CA MET A 167 35.54 9.26 -11.72
C MET A 167 34.67 10.43 -12.20
N THR A 168 33.45 10.13 -12.67
CA THR A 168 32.56 11.10 -13.32
C THR A 168 31.55 11.77 -12.37
N TYR A 169 31.51 11.35 -11.10
CA TYR A 169 30.59 11.85 -10.09
C TYR A 169 31.21 11.80 -8.68
N THR A 170 30.84 12.75 -7.82
CA THR A 170 31.41 12.83 -6.46
C THR A 170 30.52 12.19 -5.40
N ASP A 171 29.20 12.29 -5.58
CA ASP A 171 28.21 11.91 -4.56
C ASP A 171 26.99 11.27 -5.22
N VAL A 172 26.27 10.42 -4.46
CA VAL A 172 25.03 9.77 -4.89
C VAL A 172 23.92 9.99 -3.88
N TYR A 173 22.81 10.58 -4.34
CA TYR A 173 21.61 10.86 -3.55
C TYR A 173 20.43 9.98 -3.97
N GLY A 174 19.48 9.78 -3.04
CA GLY A 174 18.25 9.02 -3.29
C GLY A 174 18.42 7.51 -3.37
N SER A 175 19.56 6.97 -2.94
CA SER A 175 19.84 5.53 -2.95
C SER A 175 18.94 4.72 -2.03
N THR A 176 18.56 5.29 -0.88
CA THR A 176 17.69 4.67 0.14
C THR A 176 16.21 5.02 -0.01
N ALA A 177 15.83 5.82 -1.02
CA ALA A 177 14.44 6.22 -1.22
C ALA A 177 13.56 4.99 -1.51
N THR A 178 12.47 4.86 -0.77
CA THR A 178 11.53 3.73 -0.92
C THR A 178 10.60 3.93 -2.11
N ALA A 179 9.94 2.86 -2.59
CA ALA A 179 8.99 3.01 -3.69
C ALA A 179 7.78 3.86 -3.26
N THR A 180 7.35 3.73 -2.01
CA THR A 180 6.27 4.51 -1.39
C THR A 180 6.61 5.99 -1.37
N GLU A 181 7.79 6.36 -0.87
CA GLU A 181 8.27 7.74 -0.84
C GLU A 181 8.27 8.33 -2.26
N LEU A 182 8.84 7.59 -3.22
CA LEU A 182 8.89 8.03 -4.61
C LEU A 182 7.51 8.22 -5.24
N LEU A 183 6.54 7.35 -4.94
CA LEU A 183 5.16 7.52 -5.38
C LEU A 183 4.56 8.81 -4.81
N LEU A 184 4.56 8.93 -3.48
CA LEU A 184 3.95 10.06 -2.77
C LEU A 184 4.52 11.40 -3.23
N ILE A 185 5.85 11.53 -3.27
CA ILE A 185 6.51 12.77 -3.70
C ILE A 185 6.25 13.06 -5.17
N LYS A 186 6.44 12.08 -6.07
CA LYS A 186 6.31 12.32 -7.53
C LYS A 186 4.87 12.53 -7.98
N ARG A 187 3.89 12.04 -7.21
CA ARG A 187 2.45 12.25 -7.47
C ARG A 187 1.86 13.37 -6.61
N LYS A 188 2.64 13.96 -5.71
CA LYS A 188 2.25 15.05 -4.78
C LYS A 188 1.15 14.65 -3.79
N ILE A 189 1.03 13.36 -3.48
CA ILE A 189 0.02 12.85 -2.55
C ILE A 189 0.41 13.22 -1.12
N LYS A 190 -0.52 13.80 -0.37
CA LYS A 190 -0.30 14.32 0.99
C LYS A 190 -1.33 13.74 1.95
N GLY A 191 -1.17 12.46 2.27
CA GLY A 191 -2.12 11.72 3.12
C GLY A 191 -3.35 11.22 2.35
N PRO A 192 -4.38 10.77 3.08
CA PRO A 192 -5.61 10.26 2.49
C PRO A 192 -6.26 11.27 1.55
N SER A 193 -6.54 10.84 0.33
CA SER A 193 -7.06 11.74 -0.71
C SER A 193 -7.63 10.95 -1.89
N TRP A 194 -8.48 11.60 -2.66
CA TRP A 194 -8.94 11.09 -3.94
C TRP A 194 -7.81 11.12 -4.98
N ILE A 195 -7.57 9.97 -5.62
CA ILE A 195 -6.62 9.79 -6.71
C ILE A 195 -7.34 9.21 -7.92
N SER A 196 -6.93 9.66 -9.11
CA SER A 196 -7.38 9.09 -10.37
C SER A 196 -6.32 8.15 -10.91
N ILE A 197 -6.76 6.94 -11.28
CA ILE A 197 -5.90 5.84 -11.69
C ILE A 197 -6.29 5.40 -13.11
N HIS A 198 -5.42 5.70 -14.07
CA HIS A 198 -5.68 5.39 -15.48
C HIS A 198 -5.16 4.02 -15.91
N GLY A 199 -5.87 3.36 -16.82
CA GLY A 199 -5.46 2.06 -17.37
C GLY A 199 -5.36 0.95 -16.31
N ALA A 200 -6.18 1.03 -15.26
CA ALA A 200 -6.33 -0.03 -14.28
C ALA A 200 -6.94 -1.27 -14.94
N GLN A 201 -6.35 -2.42 -14.70
CA GLN A 201 -6.81 -3.71 -15.21
C GLN A 201 -7.21 -4.61 -14.05
N GLN A 202 -8.21 -5.46 -14.26
CA GLN A 202 -8.63 -6.41 -13.25
C GLN A 202 -7.56 -7.51 -13.09
N VAL A 203 -7.30 -7.90 -11.85
CA VAL A 203 -6.33 -8.95 -11.54
C VAL A 203 -6.97 -10.33 -11.76
N THR A 204 -6.25 -11.25 -12.39
CA THR A 204 -6.71 -12.64 -12.62
C THR A 204 -6.68 -13.48 -11.34
N ASN A 205 -5.70 -13.26 -10.48
CA ASN A 205 -5.49 -13.98 -9.22
C ASN A 205 -5.49 -12.98 -8.05
N PRO A 206 -6.64 -12.72 -7.42
CA PRO A 206 -6.75 -11.81 -6.28
C PRO A 206 -5.86 -12.27 -5.11
N SER A 207 -5.17 -11.34 -4.47
CA SER A 207 -4.24 -11.62 -3.36
C SER A 207 -4.62 -10.91 -2.06
N SER A 208 -5.73 -10.18 -2.04
CA SER A 208 -6.20 -9.41 -0.89
C SER A 208 -7.59 -9.87 -0.42
N THR A 209 -8.00 -9.34 0.72
CA THR A 209 -9.37 -9.48 1.21
C THR A 209 -10.26 -8.31 0.78
N CYS A 210 -9.80 -7.40 -0.08
CA CYS A 210 -10.64 -6.35 -0.64
C CYS A 210 -11.71 -6.93 -1.56
N LYS A 211 -12.76 -6.14 -1.84
CA LYS A 211 -13.79 -6.53 -2.80
C LYS A 211 -13.31 -6.42 -4.24
N ILE A 212 -12.56 -5.36 -4.53
CA ILE A 212 -12.10 -5.02 -5.88
C ILE A 212 -10.58 -5.03 -5.87
N GLU A 213 -10.00 -5.77 -6.81
CA GLU A 213 -8.55 -5.82 -7.02
C GLU A 213 -8.22 -5.44 -8.45
N MET A 214 -7.34 -4.45 -8.57
CA MET A 214 -6.86 -3.98 -9.86
C MET A 214 -5.35 -3.85 -9.85
N GLU A 215 -4.75 -3.78 -11.03
CA GLU A 215 -3.34 -3.51 -11.19
C GLU A 215 -3.08 -2.46 -12.26
N ILE A 216 -1.97 -1.74 -12.10
CA ILE A 216 -1.43 -0.80 -13.07
C ILE A 216 0.06 -1.05 -13.28
N ASP A 217 0.51 -0.78 -14.49
CA ASP A 217 1.90 -0.99 -14.88
C ASP A 217 2.86 0.06 -14.31
N SER A 218 2.38 1.27 -13.99
CA SER A 218 3.27 2.37 -13.61
C SER A 218 2.61 3.37 -12.67
N HIS A 219 3.39 3.86 -11.70
CA HIS A 219 3.01 5.00 -10.86
C HIS A 219 2.62 6.26 -11.65
N LYS A 220 3.03 6.37 -12.93
CA LYS A 220 2.69 7.52 -13.77
C LYS A 220 1.21 7.61 -14.09
N ASN A 221 0.50 6.48 -14.04
CA ASN A 221 -0.93 6.40 -14.31
C ASN A 221 -1.77 6.91 -13.12
N ILE A 222 -1.12 7.22 -11.99
CA ILE A 222 -1.75 7.81 -10.83
C ILE A 222 -1.59 9.33 -10.91
N SER A 223 -2.68 10.04 -10.66
CA SER A 223 -2.69 11.48 -10.47
C SER A 223 -3.58 11.85 -9.28
N LEU A 224 -3.29 12.98 -8.64
CA LEU A 224 -4.23 13.55 -7.70
C LEU A 224 -5.51 13.91 -8.42
N PHE A 225 -6.64 13.50 -7.88
CA PHE A 225 -7.92 13.94 -8.40
C PHE A 225 -8.16 15.39 -7.98
N VAL A 226 -8.42 16.25 -8.96
CA VAL A 226 -8.82 17.64 -8.72
C VAL A 226 -10.25 17.77 -9.18
N SER A 227 -11.18 17.84 -8.23
CA SER A 227 -12.59 18.03 -8.53
C SER A 227 -12.79 19.41 -9.16
N SER A 228 -13.43 19.46 -10.33
CA SER A 228 -13.83 20.72 -10.98
C SER A 228 -15.00 21.40 -10.26
N THR A 229 -15.81 20.62 -9.53
CA THR A 229 -17.00 21.07 -8.80
C THR A 229 -16.77 21.24 -7.30
N GLY A 230 -15.67 20.68 -6.76
CA GLY A 230 -15.35 20.70 -5.33
C GLY A 230 -16.21 19.77 -4.47
N THR A 231 -16.96 18.85 -5.08
CA THR A 231 -18.04 18.11 -4.42
C THR A 231 -17.63 16.80 -3.75
N GLU A 232 -16.39 16.34 -3.96
CA GLU A 232 -16.01 15.02 -3.44
C GLU A 232 -15.56 15.07 -2.00
N THR A 233 -16.48 14.65 -1.14
CA THR A 233 -16.26 14.46 0.28
C THR A 233 -15.49 13.17 0.55
N THR A 234 -14.94 13.06 1.76
CA THR A 234 -14.35 11.82 2.25
C THR A 234 -15.41 10.72 2.24
N PRO A 235 -15.15 9.56 1.61
CA PRO A 235 -16.14 8.49 1.61
C PRO A 235 -16.31 7.94 3.02
N PRO A 236 -17.53 7.50 3.41
CA PRO A 236 -17.73 6.84 4.68
C PRO A 236 -16.79 5.65 4.87
N LEU A 237 -16.17 5.58 6.04
CA LEU A 237 -15.19 4.55 6.37
C LEU A 237 -15.83 3.47 7.27
N CYS A 238 -15.27 2.27 7.22
CA CYS A 238 -15.63 1.23 8.18
C CYS A 238 -14.63 1.31 9.34
N ILE A 239 -15.12 1.58 10.54
CA ILE A 239 -14.33 1.70 11.77
C ILE A 239 -14.72 0.54 12.69
N ALA A 240 -13.74 -0.05 13.36
CA ALA A 240 -14.00 -0.92 14.50
C ALA A 240 -13.08 -0.61 15.67
N ALA A 241 -13.65 -0.64 16.86
CA ALA A 241 -12.91 -0.64 18.11
C ALA A 241 -12.93 -2.06 18.68
N ILE A 242 -11.75 -2.64 18.91
CA ILE A 242 -11.57 -4.02 19.38
C ILE A 242 -10.89 -3.97 20.75
N SER A 243 -11.44 -4.72 21.70
CA SER A 243 -10.87 -4.92 23.03
C SER A 243 -10.65 -6.41 23.26
N VAL A 244 -9.43 -6.77 23.64
CA VAL A 244 -9.03 -8.16 23.89
C VAL A 244 -8.67 -8.33 25.36
N LYS A 245 -9.20 -9.38 26.00
CA LYS A 245 -8.77 -9.79 27.34
C LYS A 245 -8.04 -11.11 27.27
N THR A 246 -6.92 -11.16 27.97
CA THR A 246 -6.05 -12.34 28.07
C THR A 246 -6.02 -12.87 29.49
N VAL A 247 -5.74 -14.16 29.62
CA VAL A 247 -5.47 -14.84 30.89
C VAL A 247 -4.15 -15.59 30.80
N PHE A 248 -3.48 -15.76 31.93
CA PHE A 248 -2.31 -16.64 32.02
C PHE A 248 -2.76 -18.05 32.36
N GLN A 249 -2.54 -19.00 31.45
CA GLN A 249 -2.71 -20.43 31.73
C GLN A 249 -1.51 -20.99 32.51
N SER A 250 -0.32 -20.41 32.29
CA SER A 250 0.90 -20.64 33.07
C SER A 250 1.76 -19.37 33.05
N ALA A 251 2.85 -19.31 33.81
CA ALA A 251 3.69 -18.12 33.94
C ALA A 251 4.14 -17.51 32.60
N ASN A 252 4.33 -18.34 31.56
CA ASN A 252 4.79 -17.93 30.23
C ASN A 252 3.78 -18.24 29.11
N ASN A 253 2.54 -18.61 29.44
CA ASN A 253 1.51 -18.89 28.43
C ASN A 253 0.29 -18.00 28.64
N GLN A 254 0.20 -16.94 27.85
CA GLN A 254 -0.96 -16.06 27.76
C GLN A 254 -1.89 -16.53 26.66
N GLU A 255 -3.16 -16.64 26.97
CA GLU A 255 -4.21 -17.07 26.05
C GLU A 255 -5.33 -16.05 26.03
N ILE A 256 -5.97 -15.86 24.88
CA ILE A 256 -7.08 -14.92 24.72
C ILE A 256 -8.35 -15.52 25.31
N LEU A 257 -8.95 -14.85 26.29
CA LEU A 257 -10.21 -15.25 26.94
C LEU A 257 -11.42 -14.64 26.23
N GLU A 258 -11.32 -13.36 25.88
CA GLU A 258 -12.45 -12.58 25.39
C GLU A 258 -11.98 -11.62 24.29
N ILE A 259 -12.79 -11.48 23.25
CA ILE A 259 -12.67 -10.44 22.24
C ILE A 259 -14.01 -9.74 22.14
N SER A 260 -14.03 -8.45 22.44
CA SER A 260 -15.17 -7.57 22.17
C SER A 260 -14.84 -6.61 21.04
N MET A 261 -15.83 -6.32 20.21
CA MET A 261 -15.71 -5.39 19.10
C MET A 261 -17.02 -4.62 18.95
N VAL A 262 -16.89 -3.33 18.68
CA VAL A 262 -17.97 -2.51 18.14
C VAL A 262 -17.52 -1.91 16.82
N SER A 263 -18.42 -1.86 15.84
CA SER A 263 -18.09 -1.44 14.48
C SER A 263 -19.12 -0.48 13.92
N ASP A 264 -18.67 0.51 13.16
CA ASP A 264 -19.50 1.32 12.29
C ASP A 264 -19.06 1.06 10.85
N ARG A 265 -19.96 0.54 10.03
CA ARG A 265 -19.64 0.17 8.64
C ARG A 265 -19.61 1.37 7.69
N SER A 266 -20.16 2.51 8.11
CA SER A 266 -20.37 3.67 7.25
C SER A 266 -20.22 4.96 8.06
N CYS A 267 -19.11 5.10 8.78
CA CYS A 267 -18.82 6.27 9.58
C CYS A 267 -18.34 7.45 8.72
N PRO A 268 -19.04 8.60 8.72
CA PRO A 268 -18.56 9.83 8.09
C PRO A 268 -17.51 10.48 8.99
N ILE A 269 -16.22 10.24 8.72
CA ILE A 269 -15.13 10.64 9.65
C ILE A 269 -14.94 12.14 9.83
N ASP A 270 -15.43 12.94 8.89
CA ASP A 270 -15.34 14.40 8.93
C ASP A 270 -16.55 15.03 9.64
N GLU A 271 -17.58 14.25 9.96
CA GLU A 271 -18.80 14.68 10.61
C GLU A 271 -18.84 14.19 12.06
N VAL A 272 -19.56 14.91 12.92
CA VAL A 272 -19.75 14.52 14.32
C VAL A 272 -21.11 13.85 14.44
N GLU A 273 -21.12 12.51 14.46
CA GLU A 273 -22.31 11.72 14.73
C GLU A 273 -22.19 10.96 16.05
N GLU A 274 -23.30 10.87 16.81
CA GLU A 274 -23.36 10.02 17.99
C GLU A 274 -23.40 8.55 17.59
N PHE A 275 -22.38 7.79 18.01
CA PHE A 275 -22.37 6.35 17.81
C PHE A 275 -23.45 5.66 18.66
N LYS A 276 -24.35 4.91 18.00
CA LYS A 276 -25.42 4.15 18.65
C LYS A 276 -25.14 2.66 18.61
N PHE A 277 -25.18 2.02 19.78
CA PHE A 277 -25.08 0.56 19.86
C PHE A 277 -26.34 -0.10 19.31
N THR A 278 -26.16 -1.02 18.37
CA THR A 278 -27.21 -1.89 17.82
C THR A 278 -26.84 -3.35 17.99
N ARG A 279 -27.77 -4.27 17.71
CA ARG A 279 -27.47 -5.70 17.80
C ARG A 279 -26.51 -6.17 16.72
N GLU A 280 -26.51 -5.52 15.55
CA GLU A 280 -25.69 -5.92 14.40
C GLU A 280 -24.25 -5.38 14.46
N ASN A 281 -24.04 -4.33 15.24
CA ASN A 281 -22.78 -3.58 15.24
C ASN A 281 -21.84 -3.95 16.41
N GLN A 282 -22.24 -4.94 17.21
CA GLN A 282 -21.51 -5.47 18.35
C GLN A 282 -21.11 -6.93 18.12
N TYR A 283 -19.97 -7.30 18.70
CA TYR A 283 -19.49 -8.68 18.78
C TYR A 283 -18.81 -8.87 20.13
N ILE A 284 -19.15 -9.94 20.84
CA ILE A 284 -18.44 -10.37 22.04
C ILE A 284 -18.24 -11.87 21.96
N GLY A 285 -17.01 -12.29 21.70
CA GLY A 285 -16.60 -13.68 21.76
C GLY A 285 -15.93 -13.97 23.09
N ILE A 286 -16.40 -14.97 23.82
CA ILE A 286 -15.78 -15.43 25.07
C ILE A 286 -15.55 -16.94 25.00
N ARG A 287 -14.40 -17.41 25.47
CA ARG A 287 -14.15 -18.84 25.60
C ARG A 287 -14.24 -19.33 27.04
N ARG A 288 -14.41 -20.64 27.21
CA ARG A 288 -14.32 -21.29 28.51
C ARG A 288 -12.86 -21.39 28.96
N LEU A 289 -12.64 -21.29 30.27
CA LEU A 289 -11.38 -21.68 30.89
C LEU A 289 -11.45 -23.16 31.24
N ASN A 290 -10.38 -23.92 30.97
CA ASN A 290 -10.35 -25.36 31.25
C ASN A 290 -10.64 -25.70 32.73
N THR A 291 -10.38 -24.76 33.62
CA THR A 291 -10.59 -24.88 35.07
C THR A 291 -12.00 -24.54 35.54
N HIS A 292 -12.88 -24.04 34.65
CA HIS A 292 -14.20 -23.55 35.02
C HIS A 292 -15.29 -24.14 34.12
N GLU A 293 -16.50 -24.25 34.68
CA GLU A 293 -17.71 -24.57 33.93
C GLU A 293 -18.49 -23.30 33.58
N TRP A 294 -19.35 -23.40 32.56
CA TRP A 294 -20.25 -22.31 32.22
C TRP A 294 -21.32 -22.11 33.31
N PRO A 295 -21.69 -20.85 33.64
CA PRO A 295 -22.77 -20.58 34.58
C PRO A 295 -24.11 -21.17 34.10
N GLN A 296 -24.93 -21.69 35.03
CA GLN A 296 -26.22 -22.30 34.71
C GLN A 296 -27.20 -21.35 33.99
N GLN A 297 -27.14 -20.05 34.30
CA GLN A 297 -28.00 -19.01 33.71
C GLN A 297 -27.46 -18.45 32.37
N LEU A 298 -26.42 -19.05 31.79
CA LEU A 298 -25.81 -18.56 30.56
C LEU A 298 -26.79 -18.57 29.38
N LYS A 299 -27.59 -19.63 29.21
CA LYS A 299 -28.55 -19.74 28.08
C LYS A 299 -29.56 -18.58 28.07
N PRO A 300 -30.32 -18.30 29.16
CA PRO A 300 -31.20 -17.13 29.21
C PRO A 300 -30.49 -15.78 29.04
N PHE A 301 -29.22 -15.68 29.44
CA PHE A 301 -28.43 -14.46 29.28
C PHE A 301 -28.12 -14.18 27.79
N LEU A 302 -27.78 -15.22 27.03
CA LEU A 302 -27.43 -15.16 25.61
C LEU A 302 -28.62 -14.90 24.70
N GLU A 303 -29.80 -15.46 25.00
CA GLU A 303 -31.03 -15.23 24.22
C GLU A 303 -31.39 -13.74 24.09
N LYS A 304 -31.10 -12.95 25.13
CA LYS A 304 -31.32 -11.50 25.14
C LYS A 304 -30.22 -10.71 24.40
N ARG A 305 -29.10 -11.35 24.07
CA ARG A 305 -27.85 -10.72 23.60
C ARG A 305 -27.22 -11.49 22.44
N PRO A 306 -27.78 -11.37 21.23
CA PRO A 306 -27.34 -12.16 20.07
C PRO A 306 -25.92 -11.84 19.59
N TYR A 307 -25.32 -10.75 20.08
CA TYR A 307 -23.93 -10.36 19.80
C TYR A 307 -22.90 -11.12 20.64
N PHE A 308 -23.33 -11.90 21.65
CA PHE A 308 -22.44 -12.80 22.38
C PHE A 308 -22.26 -14.14 21.65
N ARG A 309 -21.03 -14.64 21.63
CA ARG A 309 -20.64 -15.93 21.08
C ARG A 309 -19.75 -16.66 22.08
N ILE A 310 -20.08 -17.91 22.35
CA ILE A 310 -19.36 -18.74 23.32
C ILE A 310 -18.53 -19.80 22.61
N PHE A 311 -17.34 -20.07 23.14
CA PHE A 311 -16.40 -21.03 22.55
C PHE A 311 -15.81 -21.94 23.63
N GLU A 312 -15.57 -23.20 23.30
CA GLU A 312 -14.88 -24.11 24.22
C GLU A 312 -13.37 -23.91 24.23
N GLN A 313 -12.79 -23.43 23.12
CA GLN A 313 -11.35 -23.29 22.93
C GLN A 313 -11.00 -21.95 22.28
N GLU A 314 -9.79 -21.45 22.56
CA GLU A 314 -9.26 -20.21 21.98
C GLU A 314 -9.23 -20.23 20.45
N ARG A 315 -8.82 -21.36 19.86
CA ARG A 315 -8.80 -21.52 18.41
C ARG A 315 -10.16 -21.25 17.77
N GLY A 316 -11.24 -21.70 18.41
CA GLY A 316 -12.61 -21.48 17.93
C GLY A 316 -13.01 -20.00 17.99
N LEU A 317 -12.67 -19.34 19.11
CA LEU A 317 -12.88 -17.90 19.29
C LEU A 317 -12.15 -17.09 18.20
N LEU A 318 -10.87 -17.37 17.99
CA LEU A 318 -10.05 -16.67 17.01
C LEU A 318 -10.56 -16.88 15.58
N ALA A 319 -10.83 -18.12 15.19
CA ALA A 319 -11.32 -18.43 13.84
C ALA A 319 -12.67 -17.73 13.55
N ASN A 320 -13.59 -17.75 14.52
CA ASN A 320 -14.88 -17.08 14.37
C ASN A 320 -14.74 -15.56 14.31
N PHE A 321 -13.87 -14.97 15.14
CA PHE A 321 -13.63 -13.54 15.14
C PHE A 321 -13.02 -13.07 13.81
N MET A 322 -12.01 -13.79 13.30
CA MET A 322 -11.40 -13.48 12.00
C MET A 322 -12.43 -13.57 10.86
N LYS A 323 -13.30 -14.58 10.88
CA LYS A 323 -14.40 -14.67 9.90
C LYS A 323 -15.40 -13.52 10.03
N HIS A 324 -15.70 -13.11 11.25
CA HIS A 324 -16.60 -11.99 11.52
C HIS A 324 -16.02 -10.66 11.03
N LEU A 325 -14.72 -10.43 11.20
CA LEU A 325 -14.01 -9.29 10.62
C LEU A 325 -14.10 -9.31 9.10
N GLU A 326 -13.77 -10.44 8.47
CA GLU A 326 -13.83 -10.56 7.00
C GLU A 326 -15.21 -10.17 6.46
N VAL A 327 -16.28 -10.74 7.03
CA VAL A 327 -17.67 -10.47 6.60
C VAL A 327 -18.10 -9.03 6.90
N SER A 328 -17.76 -8.50 8.08
CA SER A 328 -18.20 -7.15 8.48
C SER A 328 -17.57 -6.06 7.63
N PHE A 329 -16.33 -6.27 7.19
CA PHE A 329 -15.58 -5.31 6.38
C PHE A 329 -15.70 -5.54 4.87
N ARG A 330 -16.16 -6.73 4.44
CA ARG A 330 -16.56 -7.03 3.06
C ARG A 330 -18.04 -6.74 2.77
N CYS A 331 -18.88 -6.36 3.72
CA CYS A 331 -20.31 -6.15 3.43
C CYS A 331 -20.67 -4.65 3.44
N CYS A 332 -20.79 -4.07 2.24
CA CYS A 332 -21.53 -2.81 2.05
C CYS A 332 -23.00 -3.18 1.91
N LYS A 333 -23.90 -2.38 2.48
CA LYS A 333 -25.35 -2.56 2.72
C LYS A 333 -26.25 -3.31 1.70
N PHE A 334 -25.74 -3.80 0.56
CA PHE A 334 -26.52 -4.38 -0.54
C PHE A 334 -26.36 -5.89 -0.77
N CYS A 335 -25.81 -6.67 0.15
CA CYS A 335 -25.79 -8.15 0.02
C CYS A 335 -27.05 -8.85 0.58
N ASN A 336 -28.12 -8.12 0.89
CA ASN A 336 -29.42 -8.72 1.22
C ASN A 336 -30.44 -8.32 0.16
N TYR A 337 -30.41 -8.99 -0.99
CA TYR A 337 -31.59 -9.30 -1.82
C TYR A 337 -31.31 -10.55 -2.66
#